data_AF-A0A8S3SS36-F1
#
_entry.id   AF-A0A8S3SS36-F1
#
_cell.length_a   1.000
_cell.length_b   1.000
_cell.length_c   1.000
_cell.angle_alpha   90.00
_cell.angle_beta   90.00
_cell.angle_gamma   90.00
#
_symmetry.space_group_name_H-M   'P 1'
#
loop_
_entity.id
_entity.type
_entity.pdbx_description
1 polymer ?
#
loop_
_entity_poly.entity_id
_entity_poly.type
_entity_poly.pdbx_seq_one_letter_code
_entity_poly.pdbx_strand_id
1 'polypeptide(L)'
;MIKRKPVSKIETIRIHTRKTAKLTKILLMDGKDTPEVIGVVEAEEVPANHVTDRSNVDNGNVRSVKYDTRSIPNDWMSDSETISKLNKFITELEESELNQLNLDNKYEVFVKIVQTEMDLKLNKRKTNIYDGKSNKRRRMKKSWWNENLTLLWNEVCKAERAWHKCHNGCKKDLRHIFVEKRKLFDKSSQKAKRQFWYNSQEQLLDDQKRDPREFWKKIGKVGVGNERQKSIPMEVTLDDGTTSTDTNTVLNKWKNCFDKLLNCNNQTIDTNVNINIPDDFLDREILYEEVVNAVIKSKNGKSPGIDQLSVELFRNNALMLILHKLFNICFKYGKIPSVWGKVL
;
A
#
# COMPACT_ATOMS: atom_id res chain seq x y z
N MET A 1 -60.56 -6.32 -34.80
CA MET A 1 -59.25 -6.85 -35.23
C MET A 1 -58.19 -5.77 -35.05
N ILE A 2 -57.39 -5.85 -33.99
CA ILE A 2 -56.28 -4.92 -33.74
C ILE A 2 -55.00 -5.77 -33.67
N LYS A 3 -54.15 -5.61 -34.68
CA LYS A 3 -52.89 -6.36 -34.86
C LYS A 3 -51.90 -5.95 -33.76
N ARG A 4 -51.60 -6.86 -32.83
CA ARG A 4 -50.49 -6.71 -31.87
C ARG A 4 -49.18 -7.15 -32.56
N LYS A 5 -48.21 -6.23 -32.67
CA LYS A 5 -46.84 -6.54 -33.08
C LYS A 5 -46.08 -7.25 -31.92
N PRO A 6 -45.14 -8.17 -32.22
CA PRO A 6 -44.39 -8.90 -31.22
C PRO A 6 -43.27 -8.04 -30.60
N VAL A 7 -43.13 -8.12 -29.28
CA VAL A 7 -42.04 -7.49 -28.50
C VAL A 7 -40.79 -8.36 -28.64
N SER A 8 -39.77 -7.84 -29.33
CA SER A 8 -38.47 -8.49 -29.45
C SER A 8 -37.50 -8.04 -28.35
N LYS A 9 -36.98 -9.05 -27.63
CA LYS A 9 -35.65 -9.16 -26.99
C LYS A 9 -35.18 -8.02 -26.05
N ILE A 10 -35.14 -8.34 -24.76
CA ILE A 10 -34.36 -7.64 -23.74
C ILE A 10 -32.89 -8.02 -23.92
N GLU A 11 -32.07 -7.07 -24.38
CA GLU A 11 -30.62 -7.19 -24.47
C GLU A 11 -29.98 -7.04 -23.08
N THR A 12 -29.16 -8.02 -22.72
CA THR A 12 -28.44 -8.07 -21.44
C THR A 12 -27.25 -7.11 -21.47
N ILE A 13 -27.30 -6.05 -20.66
CA ILE A 13 -26.19 -5.10 -20.48
C ILE A 13 -25.02 -5.82 -19.81
N ARG A 14 -23.95 -6.03 -20.58
CA ARG A 14 -22.70 -6.66 -20.15
C ARG A 14 -21.69 -5.55 -19.83
N ILE A 15 -21.54 -5.22 -18.55
CA ILE A 15 -20.54 -4.25 -18.07
C ILE A 15 -19.13 -4.81 -18.36
N HIS A 16 -18.48 -4.27 -19.38
CA HIS A 16 -17.05 -4.46 -19.65
C HIS A 16 -16.25 -3.35 -18.94
N THR A 17 -15.39 -3.74 -18.02
CA THR A 17 -14.38 -2.84 -17.46
C THR A 17 -13.26 -2.64 -18.46
N ARG A 18 -12.99 -1.37 -18.80
CA ARG A 18 -11.98 -0.90 -19.75
C ARG A 18 -10.55 -1.23 -19.26
N LYS A 19 -9.76 -1.88 -20.12
CA LYS A 19 -8.30 -1.70 -20.20
C LYS A 19 -7.92 -1.64 -21.68
N THR A 20 -7.71 -0.41 -22.18
CA THR A 20 -6.90 -0.09 -23.35
C THR A 20 -5.74 0.77 -22.81
N ALA A 21 -4.49 0.57 -23.19
CA ALA A 21 -4.00 0.90 -24.51
C ALA A 21 -2.90 -0.06 -25.03
N LYS A 22 -2.96 -0.25 -26.34
CA LYS A 22 -1.89 -0.75 -27.21
C LYS A 22 -0.90 0.39 -27.47
N LEU A 23 0.40 0.10 -27.49
CA LEU A 23 1.41 0.94 -28.13
C LEU A 23 1.82 0.25 -29.43
N THR A 24 1.35 0.81 -30.53
CA THR A 24 1.78 0.53 -31.91
C THR A 24 3.06 1.30 -32.14
N LYS A 25 4.18 0.63 -32.44
CA LYS A 25 5.42 1.29 -32.88
C LYS A 25 5.38 1.38 -34.39
N ILE A 26 5.29 2.61 -34.89
CA ILE A 26 5.43 2.97 -36.30
C ILE A 26 6.92 2.86 -36.66
N LEU A 27 7.22 2.16 -37.75
CA LEU A 27 8.55 1.98 -38.33
C LEU A 27 8.53 2.70 -39.67
N LEU A 28 9.22 3.83 -39.75
CA LEU A 28 9.56 4.57 -40.96
C LEU A 28 10.90 5.25 -40.66
N MET A 29 11.95 4.86 -41.37
CA MET A 29 13.00 5.74 -41.92
C MET A 29 13.88 4.89 -42.86
N ASP A 30 14.21 5.53 -43.98
CA ASP A 30 14.83 5.01 -45.19
C ASP A 30 16.34 4.68 -45.06
N GLY A 31 16.76 3.69 -45.85
CA GLY A 31 17.85 3.74 -46.83
C GLY A 31 19.30 4.14 -46.46
N LYS A 32 20.23 3.20 -46.75
CA LYS A 32 21.58 3.38 -47.35
C LYS A 32 22.65 4.05 -46.45
N ASP A 33 23.93 3.65 -46.35
CA ASP A 33 24.86 2.81 -47.11
C ASP A 33 25.97 2.25 -46.17
N THR A 34 26.57 1.15 -46.64
CA THR A 34 27.85 0.42 -46.38
C THR A 34 28.87 0.75 -45.25
N PRO A 35 29.77 -0.23 -44.92
CA PRO A 35 30.55 -0.30 -43.68
C PRO A 35 32.03 0.11 -43.84
N GLU A 36 32.69 0.44 -42.72
CA GLU A 36 34.15 0.58 -42.66
C GLU A 36 34.74 -0.18 -41.47
N VAL A 37 35.78 -0.96 -41.79
CA VAL A 37 36.58 -1.83 -40.92
C VAL A 37 37.97 -1.21 -40.81
N ILE A 38 38.39 -0.78 -39.62
CA ILE A 38 39.79 -0.52 -39.22
C ILE A 38 39.82 -0.65 -37.68
N GLY A 39 40.70 -1.35 -36.99
CA GLY A 39 41.89 -2.11 -37.35
C GLY A 39 42.36 -2.88 -36.10
N VAL A 40 43.07 -3.97 -36.36
CA VAL A 40 43.75 -4.83 -35.39
C VAL A 40 44.98 -4.11 -34.85
N VAL A 41 45.19 -4.12 -33.54
CA VAL A 41 46.53 -3.96 -32.95
C VAL A 41 46.70 -5.02 -31.86
N GLU A 42 47.75 -5.80 -32.04
CA GLU A 42 48.20 -6.91 -31.22
C GLU A 42 49.46 -6.48 -30.45
N ALA A 43 49.71 -7.18 -29.33
CA ALA A 43 50.91 -7.24 -28.49
C ALA A 43 51.11 -6.18 -27.38
N GLU A 44 51.04 -6.64 -26.12
CA GLU A 44 52.25 -7.00 -25.34
C GLU A 44 51.87 -7.77 -24.06
N GLU A 45 52.43 -8.98 -23.89
CA GLU A 45 52.48 -9.73 -22.63
C GLU A 45 53.80 -9.45 -21.91
N VAL A 46 53.78 -9.04 -20.63
CA VAL A 46 54.85 -9.24 -19.62
C VAL A 46 54.21 -9.31 -18.21
N PRO A 47 54.73 -10.12 -17.26
CA PRO A 47 53.88 -10.97 -16.40
C PRO A 47 53.90 -10.64 -14.88
N ALA A 48 53.04 -11.40 -14.18
CA ALA A 48 53.22 -12.00 -12.84
C ALA A 48 52.88 -11.21 -11.55
N ASN A 49 51.91 -11.81 -10.85
CA ASN A 49 51.80 -12.00 -9.39
C ASN A 49 51.34 -10.84 -8.50
N HIS A 50 50.06 -10.87 -8.09
CA HIS A 50 49.70 -11.16 -6.68
C HIS A 50 48.18 -11.39 -6.49
N VAL A 51 47.85 -12.57 -5.97
CA VAL A 51 46.81 -12.94 -4.98
C VAL A 51 46.09 -11.71 -4.36
N THR A 52 44.76 -11.52 -4.38
CA THR A 52 43.74 -12.26 -3.59
C THR A 52 42.30 -11.92 -4.02
N ASP A 53 41.42 -12.89 -3.73
CA ASP A 53 40.00 -12.76 -3.42
C ASP A 53 39.00 -12.24 -4.47
N ARG A 54 38.47 -13.22 -5.20
CA ARG A 54 37.13 -13.21 -5.78
C ARG A 54 36.09 -13.10 -4.64
N SER A 55 35.72 -11.89 -4.27
CA SER A 55 34.40 -11.65 -3.69
C SER A 55 33.39 -11.47 -4.83
N ASN A 56 32.50 -12.45 -4.87
CA ASN A 56 31.42 -12.67 -5.80
C ASN A 56 30.50 -11.43 -5.85
N VAL A 57 30.48 -10.70 -6.97
CA VAL A 57 29.42 -9.73 -7.28
C VAL A 57 28.18 -10.55 -7.65
N ASP A 58 27.52 -11.09 -6.62
CA ASP A 58 26.19 -11.65 -6.74
C ASP A 58 25.24 -10.46 -6.83
N ASN A 59 24.80 -10.13 -8.05
CA ASN A 59 23.63 -9.30 -8.32
C ASN A 59 22.35 -10.09 -7.92
N GLY A 60 22.33 -10.53 -6.67
CA GLY A 60 21.24 -11.19 -6.01
C GLY A 60 20.23 -10.13 -5.61
N ASN A 61 19.00 -10.32 -6.06
CA ASN A 61 17.79 -9.67 -5.58
C ASN A 61 17.81 -9.54 -4.04
N VAL A 62 18.33 -8.41 -3.53
CA VAL A 62 18.48 -8.16 -2.08
C VAL A 62 17.09 -8.09 -1.51
N ARG A 63 16.65 -9.19 -0.90
CA ARG A 63 15.39 -9.22 -0.17
C ARG A 63 15.52 -8.21 0.95
N SER A 64 14.80 -7.11 0.87
CA SER A 64 14.72 -6.10 1.94
C SER A 64 14.47 -6.81 3.27
N VAL A 65 15.43 -6.73 4.19
CA VAL A 65 15.29 -7.29 5.54
C VAL A 65 14.11 -6.59 6.20
N LYS A 66 13.16 -7.37 6.73
CA LYS A 66 12.02 -6.83 7.48
C LYS A 66 12.30 -7.01 8.96
N TYR A 67 12.23 -5.94 9.74
CA TYR A 67 12.39 -5.96 11.19
C TYR A 67 11.03 -6.12 11.88
N ASP A 68 11.01 -6.67 13.08
CA ASP A 68 9.79 -6.72 13.89
C ASP A 68 9.63 -5.42 14.71
N THR A 69 8.85 -4.49 14.18
CA THR A 69 8.62 -3.17 14.78
C THR A 69 7.52 -3.17 15.84
N ARG A 70 6.99 -4.36 16.20
CA ARG A 70 5.98 -4.52 17.27
C ARG A 70 6.60 -4.68 18.66
N SER A 71 7.86 -5.08 18.72
CA SER A 71 8.60 -5.36 19.95
C SER A 71 9.90 -4.56 19.94
N ILE A 72 9.76 -3.23 19.87
CA ILE A 72 10.91 -2.32 19.96
C ILE A 72 11.35 -2.28 21.44
N PRO A 73 12.64 -2.53 21.74
CA PRO A 73 13.17 -2.46 23.10
C PRO A 73 12.99 -1.06 23.71
N ASN A 74 12.84 -0.96 25.04
CA ASN A 74 12.68 0.34 25.72
C ASN A 74 13.96 1.20 25.67
N ASP A 75 15.11 0.55 25.52
CA ASP A 75 16.45 1.11 25.34
C ASP A 75 16.80 1.40 23.86
N TRP A 76 15.81 1.29 22.96
CA TRP A 76 15.96 1.63 21.55
C TRP A 76 16.42 3.08 21.37
N MET A 77 17.56 3.27 20.71
CA MET A 77 18.16 4.59 20.44
C MET A 77 18.49 5.41 21.71
N SER A 78 18.68 4.73 22.83
CA SER A 78 18.98 5.35 24.13
C SER A 78 20.44 5.19 24.57
N ASP A 79 21.29 4.56 23.73
CA ASP A 79 22.71 4.36 24.05
C ASP A 79 23.48 5.68 23.96
N SER A 80 24.44 5.87 24.87
CA SER A 80 25.28 7.08 24.91
C SER A 80 25.98 7.36 23.58
N GLU A 81 26.49 6.31 22.91
CA GLU A 81 27.14 6.44 21.59
C GLU A 81 26.15 6.86 20.50
N THR A 82 24.96 6.28 20.49
CA THR A 82 23.90 6.59 19.51
C THR A 82 23.37 8.00 19.74
N ILE A 83 23.13 8.41 20.99
CA ILE A 83 22.75 9.78 21.35
C ILE A 83 23.84 10.77 20.92
N SER A 84 25.12 10.45 21.10
CA SER A 84 26.23 11.30 20.65
C SER A 84 26.22 11.46 19.12
N LYS A 85 26.02 10.38 18.37
CA LYS A 85 25.88 10.43 16.90
C LYS A 85 24.67 11.27 16.46
N LEU A 86 23.55 11.16 17.16
CA LEU A 86 22.33 11.94 16.88
C LEU A 86 22.52 13.42 17.21
N ASN A 87 23.16 13.76 18.33
CA ASN A 87 23.47 15.14 18.68
C ASN A 87 24.45 15.77 17.68
N LYS A 88 25.49 15.02 17.30
CA LYS A 88 26.42 15.44 16.25
C LYS A 88 25.69 15.71 14.94
N PHE A 89 24.75 14.84 14.57
CA PHE A 89 23.92 15.03 13.38
C PHE A 89 23.05 16.31 13.47
N ILE A 90 22.48 16.61 14.64
CA ILE A 90 21.72 17.86 14.86
C ILE A 90 22.62 19.08 14.70
N THR A 91 23.79 19.09 15.32
CA THR A 91 24.76 20.19 15.21
C THR A 91 25.19 20.38 13.75
N GLU A 92 25.56 19.29 13.07
CA GLU A 92 25.90 19.34 11.65
C GLU A 92 24.73 19.83 10.81
N LEU A 93 23.49 19.42 11.10
CA LEU A 93 22.27 19.91 10.44
C LEU A 93 22.11 21.43 10.56
N GLU A 94 22.34 21.98 11.75
CA GLU A 94 22.17 23.41 12.05
C GLU A 94 23.30 24.28 11.48
N GLU A 95 24.54 23.77 11.43
CA GLU A 95 25.72 24.56 11.06
C GLU A 95 25.99 24.63 9.55
N SER A 96 25.51 23.69 8.74
CA SER A 96 25.88 23.70 7.30
C SER A 96 24.93 24.49 6.40
N GLU A 97 25.47 25.00 5.31
CA GLU A 97 24.70 25.59 4.21
C GLU A 97 23.75 24.56 3.57
N LEU A 98 22.46 24.91 3.50
CA LEU A 98 21.39 24.01 3.08
C LEU A 98 21.16 24.02 1.56
N ASN A 99 22.02 23.28 0.87
CA ASN A 99 21.87 22.91 -0.53
C ASN A 99 21.18 21.53 -0.67
N GLN A 100 20.53 21.27 -1.81
CA GLN A 100 19.77 20.01 -2.02
C GLN A 100 20.65 18.77 -1.82
N LEU A 101 21.87 18.79 -2.36
CA LEU A 101 22.85 17.71 -2.20
C LEU A 101 23.24 17.51 -0.72
N ASN A 102 23.39 18.60 0.03
CA ASN A 102 23.76 18.52 1.44
C ASN A 102 22.61 17.94 2.27
N LEU A 103 21.37 18.37 2.01
CA LEU A 103 20.17 17.83 2.64
C LEU A 103 20.03 16.33 2.39
N ASP A 104 20.24 15.89 1.15
CA ASP A 104 20.18 14.48 0.77
C ASP A 104 21.25 13.66 1.47
N ASN A 105 22.51 14.13 1.46
CA ASN A 105 23.62 13.45 2.13
C ASN A 105 23.38 13.32 3.64
N LYS A 106 22.93 14.40 4.29
CA LYS A 106 22.61 14.40 5.72
C LYS A 106 21.47 13.43 6.03
N TYR A 107 20.40 13.46 5.24
CA TYR A 107 19.29 12.54 5.43
C TYR A 107 19.74 11.08 5.24
N GLU A 108 20.62 10.80 4.28
CA GLU A 108 21.19 9.45 4.10
C GLU A 108 22.03 9.00 5.31
N VAL A 109 22.86 9.89 5.88
CA VAL A 109 23.62 9.62 7.10
C VAL A 109 22.68 9.29 8.26
N PHE A 110 21.61 10.07 8.44
CA PHE A 110 20.59 9.81 9.45
C PHE A 110 19.96 8.43 9.27
N VAL A 111 19.52 8.10 8.06
CA VAL A 111 18.91 6.79 7.75
C VAL A 111 19.89 5.66 8.06
N LYS A 112 21.18 5.81 7.73
CA LYS A 112 22.24 4.83 8.04
C LYS A 112 22.44 4.63 9.53
N ILE A 113 22.43 5.70 10.33
CA ILE A 113 22.52 5.60 11.81
C ILE A 113 21.36 4.76 12.34
N VAL A 114 20.13 5.08 11.92
CA VAL A 114 18.92 4.35 12.35
C VAL A 114 19.00 2.88 11.92
N GLN A 115 19.35 2.60 10.66
CA GLN A 115 19.45 1.23 10.15
C GLN A 115 20.51 0.39 10.85
N THR A 116 21.65 1.01 11.21
CA THR A 116 22.71 0.32 11.97
C THR A 116 22.20 -0.10 13.34
N GLU A 117 21.49 0.80 14.05
CA GLU A 117 20.87 0.45 15.33
C GLU A 117 19.80 -0.63 15.16
N MET A 118 19.00 -0.57 14.08
CA MET A 118 17.98 -1.59 13.77
C MET A 118 18.62 -2.96 13.59
N ASP A 119 19.75 -3.05 12.90
CA ASP A 119 20.47 -4.31 12.69
C ASP A 119 21.04 -4.90 13.97
N LEU A 120 21.43 -4.06 14.93
CA LEU A 120 22.00 -4.48 16.21
C LEU A 120 20.92 -4.90 17.21
N LYS A 121 19.85 -4.11 17.36
CA LYS A 121 18.88 -4.26 18.46
C LYS A 121 17.55 -4.88 18.07
N LEU A 122 17.14 -4.79 16.80
CA LEU A 122 15.84 -5.31 16.39
C LEU A 122 15.93 -6.73 15.85
N ASN A 123 14.99 -7.56 16.30
CA ASN A 123 14.84 -8.90 15.78
C ASN A 123 14.37 -8.86 14.31
N LYS A 124 15.13 -9.53 13.44
CA LYS A 124 14.73 -9.73 12.04
C LYS A 124 13.48 -10.59 12.01
N ARG A 125 12.44 -10.12 11.32
CA ARG A 125 11.18 -10.81 11.18
C ARG A 125 11.40 -12.09 10.38
N LYS A 126 11.43 -13.23 11.06
CA LYS A 126 11.46 -14.54 10.41
C LYS A 126 10.19 -14.69 9.58
N THR A 127 10.31 -14.57 8.26
CA THR A 127 9.25 -15.03 7.37
C THR A 127 9.24 -16.55 7.45
N ASN A 128 8.41 -17.13 8.32
CA ASN A 128 8.18 -18.56 8.31
C ASN A 128 7.73 -18.94 6.89
N ILE A 129 8.61 -19.59 6.14
CA ILE A 129 8.27 -20.22 4.88
C ILE A 129 7.28 -21.32 5.25
N TYR A 130 6.03 -21.05 4.95
CA TYR A 130 4.87 -21.66 5.59
C TYR A 130 4.82 -23.18 5.30
N ASP A 131 4.91 -24.04 6.33
CA ASP A 131 4.38 -25.42 6.31
C ASP A 131 2.95 -25.29 5.78
N GLY A 132 2.61 -25.88 4.62
CA GLY A 132 1.42 -25.51 3.84
C GLY A 132 0.03 -25.70 4.46
N LYS A 133 -0.17 -25.59 5.77
CA LYS A 133 -1.44 -25.31 6.46
C LYS A 133 -1.91 -23.85 6.30
N SER A 134 -1.88 -23.29 5.07
CA SER A 134 -1.97 -21.84 4.83
C SER A 134 -2.94 -21.08 5.77
N ASN A 135 -2.57 -19.87 6.20
CA ASN A 135 -3.38 -18.91 6.97
C ASN A 135 -4.80 -18.62 6.41
N LYS A 136 -5.19 -19.22 5.28
CA LYS A 136 -6.54 -19.21 4.73
C LYS A 136 -7.59 -19.86 5.65
N ARG A 137 -7.22 -20.67 6.66
CA ARG A 137 -8.18 -21.17 7.67
C ARG A 137 -8.88 -20.06 8.45
N ARG A 138 -8.28 -18.86 8.56
CA ARG A 138 -8.90 -17.69 9.23
C ARG A 138 -9.72 -16.79 8.29
N ARG A 139 -9.80 -17.09 6.99
CA ARG A 139 -10.80 -16.44 6.12
C ARG A 139 -12.12 -17.14 6.37
N MET A 140 -13.22 -16.40 6.60
CA MET A 140 -14.56 -16.98 6.69
C MET A 140 -14.72 -18.03 5.58
N LYS A 141 -15.13 -19.25 5.96
CA LYS A 141 -15.30 -20.36 5.03
C LYS A 141 -16.24 -19.87 3.93
N LYS A 142 -15.69 -19.63 2.74
CA LYS A 142 -16.45 -19.12 1.61
C LYS A 142 -17.61 -20.07 1.38
N SER A 143 -18.84 -19.57 1.36
CA SER A 143 -20.05 -20.41 1.28
C SER A 143 -20.11 -21.29 0.03
N TRP A 144 -19.40 -20.91 -1.03
CA TRP A 144 -19.26 -21.67 -2.27
C TRP A 144 -18.11 -22.70 -2.27
N TRP A 145 -17.38 -22.84 -1.17
CA TRP A 145 -16.26 -23.78 -1.06
C TRP A 145 -16.76 -25.19 -0.72
N ASN A 146 -16.43 -26.18 -1.55
CA ASN A 146 -16.85 -27.57 -1.40
C ASN A 146 -15.66 -28.53 -1.25
N GLU A 147 -15.96 -29.80 -0.99
CA GLU A 147 -14.95 -30.86 -0.80
C GLU A 147 -14.07 -31.05 -2.05
N ASN A 148 -14.67 -31.01 -3.24
CA ASN A 148 -13.93 -31.11 -4.50
C ASN A 148 -12.89 -29.99 -4.67
N LEU A 149 -13.22 -28.75 -4.32
CA LEU A 149 -12.25 -27.64 -4.34
C LEU A 149 -11.13 -27.83 -3.32
N THR A 150 -11.42 -28.48 -2.19
CA THR A 150 -10.41 -28.83 -1.19
C THR A 150 -9.41 -29.85 -1.76
N LEU A 151 -9.91 -30.89 -2.43
CA LEU A 151 -9.09 -31.90 -3.10
C LEU A 151 -8.21 -31.26 -4.19
N LEU A 152 -8.81 -30.47 -5.09
CA LEU A 152 -8.07 -29.79 -6.15
C LEU A 152 -7.02 -28.80 -5.61
N TRP A 153 -7.33 -28.08 -4.54
CA TRP A 153 -6.37 -27.17 -3.90
C TRP A 153 -5.19 -27.94 -3.28
N ASN A 154 -5.45 -29.09 -2.65
CA ASN A 154 -4.39 -29.95 -2.12
C ASN A 154 -3.45 -30.43 -3.23
N GLU A 155 -3.99 -30.81 -4.39
CA GLU A 155 -3.20 -31.19 -5.57
C GLU A 155 -2.36 -30.02 -6.10
N VAL A 156 -2.89 -28.80 -6.14
CA VAL A 156 -2.13 -27.59 -6.48
C VAL A 156 -0.96 -27.40 -5.51
N CYS A 157 -1.21 -27.48 -4.20
CA CYS A 157 -0.17 -27.32 -3.19
C CYS A 157 0.91 -28.41 -3.27
N LYS A 158 0.54 -29.67 -3.54
CA LYS A 158 1.51 -30.76 -3.75
C LYS A 158 2.40 -30.49 -4.96
N ALA A 159 1.80 -30.12 -6.10
CA ALA A 159 2.54 -29.80 -7.32
C ALA A 159 3.44 -28.57 -7.17
N GLU A 160 2.97 -27.54 -6.47
CA GLU A 160 3.76 -26.34 -6.14
C GLU A 160 4.99 -26.68 -5.30
N ARG A 161 4.82 -27.50 -4.25
CA ARG A 161 5.94 -27.96 -3.42
C ARG A 161 6.94 -28.79 -4.20
N ALA A 162 6.48 -29.70 -5.06
CA ALA A 162 7.35 -30.52 -5.91
C ALA A 162 8.18 -29.63 -6.84
N TRP A 163 7.56 -28.64 -7.48
CA TRP A 163 8.24 -27.67 -8.33
C TRP A 163 9.25 -26.78 -7.57
N HIS A 164 8.95 -26.39 -6.34
CA HIS A 164 9.88 -25.60 -5.52
C HIS A 164 11.06 -26.41 -4.98
N LYS A 165 10.88 -27.71 -4.70
CA LYS A 165 11.93 -28.57 -4.15
C LYS A 165 12.86 -29.18 -5.21
N CYS A 166 12.45 -29.22 -6.47
CA CYS A 166 13.27 -29.80 -7.53
C CYS A 166 14.50 -28.94 -7.87
N HIS A 167 15.63 -29.59 -8.08
CA HIS A 167 16.84 -29.00 -8.66
C HIS A 167 16.94 -29.44 -10.14
N ASN A 168 17.74 -28.73 -10.96
CA ASN A 168 17.65 -28.71 -12.44
C ASN A 168 17.46 -30.08 -13.14
N GLY A 169 16.77 -30.04 -14.29
CA GLY A 169 16.37 -31.20 -15.11
C GLY A 169 14.84 -31.30 -15.23
N CYS A 170 14.14 -31.55 -14.12
CA CYS A 170 12.69 -31.79 -14.07
C CYS A 170 11.82 -30.55 -13.76
N LYS A 171 12.45 -29.38 -13.59
CA LYS A 171 11.76 -28.14 -13.17
C LYS A 171 10.73 -27.64 -14.18
N LYS A 172 10.99 -27.85 -15.48
CA LYS A 172 10.06 -27.45 -16.56
C LYS A 172 8.79 -28.28 -16.54
N ASP A 173 8.91 -29.59 -16.38
CA ASP A 173 7.77 -30.53 -16.36
C ASP A 173 6.95 -30.37 -15.07
N LEU A 174 7.61 -30.24 -13.92
CA LEU A 174 6.94 -29.97 -12.65
C LEU A 174 6.22 -28.62 -12.66
N ARG A 175 6.77 -27.59 -13.33
CA ARG A 175 6.07 -26.33 -13.56
C ARG A 175 4.84 -26.52 -14.44
N HIS A 176 4.92 -27.32 -15.50
CA HIS A 176 3.78 -27.63 -16.35
C HIS A 176 2.65 -28.30 -15.55
N ILE A 177 2.98 -29.33 -14.76
CA ILE A 177 2.05 -30.03 -13.88
C ILE A 177 1.39 -29.05 -12.89
N PHE A 178 2.17 -28.20 -12.23
CA PHE A 178 1.64 -27.18 -11.32
C PHE A 178 0.67 -26.24 -12.02
N VAL A 179 1.04 -25.71 -13.20
CA VAL A 179 0.19 -24.79 -13.97
C VAL A 179 -1.13 -25.48 -14.38
N GLU A 180 -1.08 -26.75 -14.78
CA GLU A 180 -2.25 -27.54 -15.14
C GLU A 180 -3.20 -27.73 -13.95
N LYS A 181 -2.68 -28.19 -12.80
CA LYS A 181 -3.48 -28.34 -11.58
C LYS A 181 -4.07 -27.01 -11.13
N ARG A 182 -3.31 -25.91 -11.24
CA ARG A 182 -3.80 -24.56 -10.92
C ARG A 182 -4.94 -24.13 -11.84
N LYS A 183 -4.80 -24.32 -13.16
CA LYS A 183 -5.86 -24.03 -14.13
C LYS A 183 -7.13 -24.84 -13.83
N LEU A 184 -6.99 -26.11 -13.48
CA LEU A 184 -8.12 -26.97 -13.12
C LEU A 184 -8.83 -26.46 -11.85
N PHE A 185 -8.06 -26.14 -10.80
CA PHE A 185 -8.60 -25.55 -9.58
C PHE A 185 -9.32 -24.22 -9.86
N ASP A 186 -8.72 -23.32 -10.63
CA ASP A 186 -9.30 -22.01 -10.94
C ASP A 186 -10.62 -22.15 -11.70
N LYS A 187 -10.68 -23.05 -12.71
CA LYS A 187 -11.92 -23.35 -13.44
C LYS A 187 -13.01 -23.89 -12.51
N SER A 188 -12.69 -24.88 -11.69
CA SER A 188 -13.65 -25.47 -10.75
C SER A 188 -14.12 -24.46 -9.69
N SER A 189 -13.21 -23.61 -9.20
CA SER A 189 -13.48 -22.57 -8.22
C SER A 189 -14.42 -21.51 -8.79
N GLN A 190 -14.18 -21.07 -10.02
CA GLN A 190 -15.09 -20.17 -10.73
C GLN A 190 -16.45 -20.82 -10.97
N LYS A 191 -16.51 -22.10 -11.38
CA LYS A 191 -17.77 -22.83 -11.58
C LYS A 191 -18.57 -22.92 -10.28
N ALA A 192 -17.94 -23.33 -9.18
CA ALA A 192 -18.59 -23.41 -7.87
C ALA A 192 -19.09 -22.04 -7.39
N LYS A 193 -18.29 -20.98 -7.56
CA LYS A 193 -18.71 -19.61 -7.24
C LYS A 193 -19.93 -19.19 -8.06
N ARG A 194 -19.92 -19.41 -9.38
CA ARG A 194 -21.05 -19.09 -10.26
C ARG A 194 -22.30 -19.88 -9.89
N GLN A 195 -22.16 -21.18 -9.64
CA GLN A 195 -23.28 -22.03 -9.24
C GLN A 195 -23.91 -21.56 -7.94
N PHE A 196 -23.09 -21.21 -6.95
CA PHE A 196 -23.58 -20.69 -5.67
C PHE A 196 -24.39 -19.40 -5.85
N TRP A 197 -23.89 -18.45 -6.65
CA TRP A 197 -24.62 -17.21 -6.93
C TRP A 197 -25.90 -17.45 -7.73
N TYR A 198 -25.87 -18.36 -8.70
CA TYR A 198 -27.05 -18.76 -9.45
C TYR A 198 -28.12 -19.36 -8.53
N ASN A 199 -27.75 -20.33 -7.69
CA ASN A 199 -28.67 -20.92 -6.71
C ASN A 199 -29.19 -19.88 -5.71
N SER A 200 -28.34 -18.96 -5.27
CA SER A 200 -28.75 -17.87 -4.36
C SER A 200 -29.75 -16.93 -5.03
N GLN A 201 -29.57 -16.63 -6.32
CA GLN A 201 -30.50 -15.82 -7.10
C GLN A 201 -31.83 -16.54 -7.30
N GLU A 202 -31.83 -17.83 -7.63
CA GLU A 202 -33.06 -18.63 -7.75
C GLU A 202 -33.83 -18.67 -6.43
N GLN A 203 -33.13 -18.87 -5.31
CA GLN A 203 -33.76 -18.80 -3.98
C GLN A 203 -34.39 -17.43 -3.71
N LEU A 204 -33.73 -16.33 -4.06
CA LEU A 204 -34.30 -14.99 -3.92
C LEU A 204 -35.54 -14.79 -4.79
N LEU A 205 -35.54 -15.28 -6.03
CA LEU A 205 -36.71 -15.20 -6.92
C LEU A 205 -37.88 -16.03 -6.38
N ASP A 206 -37.61 -17.16 -5.74
CA ASP A 206 -38.63 -17.97 -5.06
C ASP A 206 -39.16 -17.27 -3.81
N ASP A 207 -38.27 -16.71 -2.97
CA ASP A 207 -38.66 -15.94 -1.79
C ASP A 207 -39.51 -14.72 -2.18
N GLN A 208 -39.19 -14.03 -3.28
CA GLN A 208 -40.00 -12.91 -3.76
C GLN A 208 -41.46 -13.32 -4.04
N LYS A 209 -41.67 -14.53 -4.57
CA LYS A 209 -43.00 -15.06 -4.89
C LYS A 209 -43.73 -15.58 -3.65
N ARG A 210 -43.01 -16.15 -2.69
CA ARG A 210 -43.56 -16.81 -1.50
C ARG A 210 -43.75 -15.87 -0.30
N ASP A 211 -42.72 -15.07 0.01
CA ASP A 211 -42.70 -14.12 1.12
C ASP A 211 -41.77 -12.91 0.82
N PRO A 212 -42.33 -11.76 0.42
CA PRO A 212 -41.57 -10.54 0.17
C PRO A 212 -40.72 -10.06 1.37
N ARG A 213 -41.07 -10.40 2.62
CA ARG A 213 -40.28 -10.00 3.80
C ARG A 213 -38.97 -10.78 3.90
N GLU A 214 -39.02 -12.10 3.69
CA GLU A 214 -37.81 -12.94 3.66
C GLU A 214 -36.90 -12.59 2.47
N PHE A 215 -37.48 -12.19 1.33
CA PHE A 215 -36.72 -11.66 0.19
C PHE A 215 -35.86 -10.45 0.59
N TRP A 216 -36.47 -9.40 1.15
CA TRP A 216 -35.73 -8.18 1.54
C TRP A 216 -34.71 -8.44 2.65
N LYS A 217 -35.03 -9.32 3.59
CA LYS A 217 -34.12 -9.75 4.66
C LYS A 217 -32.88 -10.46 4.11
N LYS A 218 -33.04 -11.32 3.09
CA LYS A 218 -31.92 -12.00 2.44
C LYS A 218 -31.14 -11.05 1.52
N ILE A 219 -31.81 -10.19 0.76
CA ILE A 219 -31.17 -9.14 -0.06
C ILE A 219 -30.30 -8.21 0.79
N GLY A 220 -30.76 -7.81 1.98
CA GLY A 220 -29.97 -6.99 2.90
C GLY A 220 -28.65 -7.64 3.34
N LYS A 221 -28.57 -8.98 3.31
CA LYS A 221 -27.34 -9.74 3.57
C LYS A 221 -26.45 -9.91 2.33
N VAL A 222 -27.01 -9.74 1.13
CA VAL A 222 -26.30 -9.80 -0.15
C VAL A 222 -25.73 -8.41 -0.45
N GLY A 223 -24.74 -7.98 0.33
CA GLY A 223 -24.04 -6.70 0.15
C GLY A 223 -23.36 -6.18 1.42
N VAL A 224 -22.99 -4.89 1.40
CA VAL A 224 -22.39 -4.13 2.52
C VAL A 224 -23.40 -3.92 3.68
N GLY A 225 -24.59 -4.51 3.60
CA GLY A 225 -25.65 -4.33 4.60
C GLY A 225 -25.28 -4.82 6.00
N ASN A 226 -24.36 -5.78 6.13
CA ASN A 226 -23.84 -6.22 7.43
C ASN A 226 -22.89 -5.19 8.09
N GLU A 227 -22.35 -4.23 7.32
CA GLU A 227 -21.44 -3.19 7.80
C GLU A 227 -22.17 -1.85 8.05
N ARG A 228 -23.47 -1.76 7.76
CA ARG A 228 -24.26 -0.58 8.15
C ARG A 228 -24.36 -0.58 9.66
N GLN A 229 -23.68 0.36 10.32
CA GLN A 229 -23.92 0.66 11.73
C GLN A 229 -25.42 0.91 11.89
N LYS A 230 -26.08 0.11 12.73
CA LYS A 230 -27.54 0.18 12.95
C LYS A 230 -27.93 1.43 13.73
N SER A 231 -26.98 2.06 14.39
CA SER A 231 -27.15 3.29 15.15
C SER A 231 -26.62 4.46 14.33
N ILE A 232 -27.46 5.47 14.13
CA ILE A 232 -27.01 6.77 13.68
C ILE A 232 -26.13 7.34 14.80
N PRO A 233 -24.87 7.77 14.54
CA PRO A 233 -24.02 8.35 15.56
C PRO A 233 -24.71 9.56 16.20
N MET A 234 -24.98 9.51 17.51
CA MET A 234 -25.65 10.59 18.24
C MET A 234 -24.60 11.51 18.88
N GLU A 235 -23.67 12.00 18.07
CA GLU A 235 -22.57 12.85 18.49
C GLU A 235 -22.34 13.91 17.42
N VAL A 236 -22.24 15.17 17.84
CA VAL A 236 -21.95 16.29 16.95
C VAL A 236 -20.82 17.14 17.51
N THR A 237 -19.96 17.60 16.63
CA THR A 237 -19.01 18.67 16.94
C THR A 237 -19.73 20.01 16.80
N LEU A 238 -19.70 20.79 17.87
CA LEU A 238 -20.21 22.15 17.92
C LEU A 238 -19.18 23.12 17.31
N ASP A 239 -19.60 24.36 17.09
CA ASP A 239 -18.77 25.37 16.40
C ASP A 239 -17.56 25.81 17.24
N ASP A 240 -17.60 25.58 18.56
CA ASP A 240 -16.49 25.79 19.50
C ASP A 240 -15.47 24.63 19.53
N GLY A 241 -15.65 23.62 18.67
CA GLY A 241 -14.80 22.43 18.60
C GLY A 241 -15.09 21.38 19.66
N THR A 242 -16.06 21.59 20.56
CA THR A 242 -16.46 20.60 21.56
C THR A 242 -17.42 19.55 20.97
N THR A 243 -17.38 18.33 21.49
CA THR A 243 -18.27 17.24 21.09
C THR A 243 -19.44 17.12 22.06
N SER A 244 -20.67 17.23 21.55
CA SER A 244 -21.88 17.01 22.33
C SER A 244 -22.55 15.70 21.93
N THR A 245 -22.94 14.92 22.95
CA THR A 245 -23.71 13.68 22.83
C THR A 245 -25.17 13.85 23.29
N ASP A 246 -25.55 15.08 23.67
CA ASP A 246 -26.93 15.38 24.05
C ASP A 246 -27.87 15.29 22.84
N THR A 247 -28.97 14.56 23.01
CA THR A 247 -29.87 14.21 21.90
C THR A 247 -30.53 15.44 21.28
N ASN A 248 -30.95 16.40 22.10
CA ASN A 248 -31.61 17.62 21.59
C ASN A 248 -30.60 18.51 20.86
N THR A 249 -29.40 18.62 21.40
CA THR A 249 -28.30 19.38 20.80
C THR A 249 -27.89 18.80 19.45
N VAL A 250 -27.73 17.48 19.36
CA VAL A 250 -27.41 16.76 18.12
C VAL A 250 -28.49 16.98 17.06
N LEU A 251 -29.76 16.77 17.40
CA LEU A 251 -30.86 16.91 16.45
C LEU A 251 -31.02 18.35 15.94
N ASN A 252 -30.88 19.34 16.82
CA ASN A 252 -30.93 20.75 16.43
C ASN A 252 -29.75 21.14 15.54
N LYS A 253 -28.54 20.67 15.84
CA LYS A 253 -27.37 20.91 15.01
C LYS A 253 -27.55 20.30 13.62
N TRP A 254 -28.04 19.06 13.52
CA TRP A 254 -28.35 18.44 12.23
C TRP A 254 -29.41 19.21 11.46
N LYS A 255 -30.52 19.58 12.12
CA LYS A 255 -31.59 20.37 11.51
C LYS A 255 -31.02 21.66 10.90
N ASN A 256 -30.25 22.42 11.67
CA ASN A 256 -29.65 23.67 11.20
C ASN A 256 -28.64 23.46 10.08
N CYS A 257 -27.81 22.40 10.14
CA CYS A 257 -26.86 22.08 9.09
C CYS A 257 -27.55 21.70 7.77
N PHE A 258 -28.60 20.87 7.84
CA PHE A 258 -29.36 20.49 6.64
C PHE A 258 -30.19 21.64 6.09
N ASP A 259 -30.80 22.44 6.97
CA ASP A 259 -31.54 23.64 6.57
C ASP A 259 -30.61 24.63 5.85
N LYS A 260 -29.43 24.88 6.43
CA LYS A 260 -28.39 25.68 5.77
C LYS A 260 -28.00 25.05 4.43
N LEU A 261 -27.65 23.77 4.38
CA LEU A 261 -27.16 23.12 3.15
C LEU A 261 -28.21 23.11 2.02
N LEU A 262 -29.47 22.81 2.35
CA LEU A 262 -30.53 22.59 1.36
C LEU A 262 -31.27 23.87 1.00
N ASN A 263 -31.30 24.86 1.91
CA ASN A 263 -32.02 26.13 1.73
C ASN A 263 -31.07 27.34 1.66
N CYS A 264 -29.80 27.13 1.29
CA CYS A 264 -28.90 28.22 0.89
C CYS A 264 -29.53 29.03 -0.25
N ASN A 265 -30.06 30.22 0.05
CA ASN A 265 -30.28 31.23 -0.97
C ASN A 265 -28.92 31.56 -1.58
N ASN A 266 -28.77 31.33 -2.89
CA ASN A 266 -27.55 31.54 -3.68
C ASN A 266 -26.90 32.91 -3.38
N GLN A 267 -26.06 32.98 -2.36
CA GLN A 267 -25.19 34.12 -2.10
C GLN A 267 -23.77 33.68 -2.43
N THR A 268 -23.33 34.20 -3.58
CA THR A 268 -21.96 34.50 -3.98
C THR A 268 -20.94 33.40 -3.74
N ILE A 269 -20.69 32.64 -4.81
CA ILE A 269 -19.43 31.94 -5.00
C ILE A 269 -18.31 32.98 -4.85
N ASP A 270 -17.55 32.89 -3.76
CA ASP A 270 -16.36 33.71 -3.52
C ASP A 270 -15.37 33.50 -4.66
N THR A 271 -15.25 34.48 -5.54
CA THR A 271 -14.28 34.52 -6.63
C THR A 271 -12.89 34.99 -6.19
N ASN A 272 -12.62 35.11 -4.89
CA ASN A 272 -11.36 35.62 -4.34
C ASN A 272 -10.42 34.50 -3.85
N VAL A 273 -10.10 33.55 -4.73
CA VAL A 273 -9.03 32.56 -4.45
C VAL A 273 -7.83 32.87 -5.32
N ASN A 274 -7.10 33.95 -5.01
CA ASN A 274 -5.65 34.00 -5.27
C ASN A 274 -4.96 35.23 -4.62
N ILE A 275 -4.99 35.34 -3.29
CA ILE A 275 -4.07 36.25 -2.60
C ILE A 275 -3.31 35.39 -1.58
N ASN A 276 -2.01 35.22 -1.83
CA ASN A 276 -1.07 34.60 -0.89
C ASN A 276 -0.84 35.57 0.27
N ILE A 277 -1.85 35.71 1.12
CA ILE A 277 -1.79 36.57 2.31
C ILE A 277 -0.94 35.82 3.32
N PRO A 278 0.17 36.42 3.83
CA PRO A 278 0.92 35.84 4.93
C PRO A 278 -0.01 35.54 6.10
N ASP A 279 0.01 34.29 6.56
CA ASP A 279 -0.78 33.84 7.70
C ASP A 279 0.20 33.54 8.82
N ASP A 280 0.27 34.44 9.79
CA ASP A 280 1.17 34.32 10.95
C ASP A 280 1.03 32.98 11.70
N PHE A 281 -0.13 32.32 11.62
CA PHE A 281 -0.34 31.01 12.19
C PHE A 281 0.22 29.88 11.31
N LEU A 282 0.09 29.97 9.99
CA LEU A 282 0.57 28.93 9.06
C LEU A 282 2.05 29.09 8.70
N ASP A 283 2.59 30.30 8.76
CA ASP A 283 3.97 30.64 8.39
C ASP A 283 4.96 30.52 9.56
N ARG A 284 4.49 30.18 10.76
CA ARG A 284 5.36 29.92 11.92
C ARG A 284 6.13 28.61 11.77
N GLU A 285 7.22 28.50 12.54
CA GLU A 285 7.94 27.22 12.67
C GLU A 285 7.04 26.13 13.25
N ILE A 286 7.21 24.91 12.74
CA ILE A 286 6.53 23.71 13.26
C ILE A 286 7.01 23.51 14.69
N LEU A 287 6.07 23.34 15.62
CA LEU A 287 6.35 23.11 17.03
C LEU A 287 6.73 21.64 17.27
N TYR A 288 7.57 21.41 18.27
CA TYR A 288 7.96 20.03 18.65
C TYR A 288 6.73 19.20 19.03
N GLU A 289 5.76 19.81 19.73
CA GLU A 289 4.50 19.17 20.12
C GLU A 289 3.65 18.74 18.92
N GLU A 290 3.68 19.49 17.82
CA GLU A 290 2.95 19.13 16.58
C GLU A 290 3.54 17.85 15.99
N VAL A 291 4.88 17.72 16.00
CA VAL A 291 5.58 16.52 15.53
C VAL A 291 5.30 15.33 16.43
N VAL A 292 5.38 15.50 17.76
CA VAL A 292 5.05 14.45 18.74
C VAL A 292 3.61 13.96 18.53
N ASN A 293 2.66 14.88 18.42
CA ASN A 293 1.26 14.57 18.19
C ASN A 293 1.05 13.83 16.86
N ALA A 294 1.74 14.22 15.79
CA ALA A 294 1.67 13.56 14.50
C ALA A 294 2.21 12.12 14.55
N VAL A 295 3.34 11.89 15.23
CA VAL A 295 3.93 10.55 15.37
C VAL A 295 3.04 9.65 16.25
N ILE A 296 2.49 10.17 17.34
CA ILE A 296 1.60 9.40 18.24
C ILE A 296 0.27 9.05 17.56
N LYS A 297 -0.35 9.99 16.83
CA LYS A 297 -1.62 9.77 16.12
C LYS A 297 -1.48 8.88 14.88
N SER A 298 -0.25 8.65 14.42
CA SER A 298 0.00 7.82 13.24
C SER A 298 -0.37 6.35 13.47
N LYS A 299 -1.00 5.74 12.47
CA LYS A 299 -1.47 4.35 12.56
C LYS A 299 -0.30 3.37 12.49
N ASN A 300 -0.27 2.41 13.41
CA ASN A 300 0.71 1.32 13.40
C ASN A 300 0.48 0.33 12.25
N GLY A 301 1.54 -0.37 11.86
CA GLY A 301 1.53 -1.42 10.86
C GLY A 301 1.43 -0.93 9.41
N LYS A 302 1.68 0.36 9.18
CA LYS A 302 1.79 0.90 7.82
C LYS A 302 3.06 0.35 7.17
N SER A 303 3.01 0.21 5.84
CA SER A 303 4.20 -0.19 5.09
C SER A 303 5.23 0.93 5.15
N PRO A 304 6.50 0.63 5.45
CA PRO A 304 7.56 1.63 5.45
C PRO A 304 7.76 2.19 4.04
N GLY A 305 8.32 3.39 3.97
CA GLY A 305 8.62 4.07 2.71
C GLY A 305 9.83 3.49 1.98
N ILE A 306 10.33 4.23 1.00
CA ILE A 306 11.56 3.88 0.27
C ILE A 306 12.81 3.85 1.17
N ASP A 307 12.77 4.60 2.28
CA ASP A 307 13.76 4.63 3.35
C ASP A 307 13.73 3.39 4.25
N GLN A 308 12.71 2.54 4.12
CA GLN A 308 12.46 1.36 4.94
C GLN A 308 12.26 1.66 6.44
N LEU A 309 12.00 2.91 6.80
CA LEU A 309 11.73 3.31 8.17
C LEU A 309 10.21 3.30 8.42
N SER A 310 9.78 2.67 9.51
CA SER A 310 8.37 2.64 9.90
C SER A 310 8.11 3.64 11.03
N VAL A 311 6.87 4.13 11.12
CA VAL A 311 6.51 5.18 12.08
C VAL A 311 6.73 4.75 13.54
N GLU A 312 6.65 3.45 13.82
CA GLU A 312 6.90 2.92 15.17
C GLU A 312 8.34 3.19 15.66
N LEU A 313 9.32 3.27 14.75
CA LEU A 313 10.71 3.53 15.10
C LEU A 313 10.93 4.94 15.65
N PHE A 314 10.11 5.90 15.22
CA PHE A 314 10.21 7.31 15.58
C PHE A 314 9.52 7.64 16.91
N ARG A 315 9.05 6.63 17.66
CA ARG A 315 8.45 6.83 18.99
C ARG A 315 9.46 7.17 20.10
N ASN A 316 10.75 7.22 19.77
CA ASN A 316 11.81 7.68 20.66
C ASN A 316 11.94 9.22 20.58
N ASN A 317 12.06 9.89 21.73
CA ASN A 317 12.16 11.36 21.83
C ASN A 317 13.32 11.95 21.01
N ALA A 318 14.49 11.31 20.98
CA ALA A 318 15.65 11.79 20.22
C ALA A 318 15.37 11.80 18.72
N LEU A 319 14.65 10.79 18.22
CA LEU A 319 14.22 10.73 16.82
C LEU A 319 13.12 11.76 16.51
N MET A 320 12.19 12.00 17.44
CA MET A 320 11.19 13.07 17.27
C MET A 320 11.86 14.46 17.20
N LEU A 321 12.89 14.71 18.00
CA LEU A 321 13.64 15.96 17.97
C LEU A 321 14.35 16.17 16.63
N ILE A 322 14.93 15.11 16.08
CA ILE A 322 15.55 15.17 14.74
C ILE A 322 14.50 15.44 13.66
N LEU A 323 13.35 14.76 13.71
CA LEU A 323 12.27 15.01 12.75
C LEU A 323 11.78 16.46 12.83
N HIS A 324 11.64 17.01 14.03
CA HIS A 324 11.26 18.40 14.24
C HIS A 324 12.26 19.37 13.61
N LYS A 325 13.55 19.19 13.86
CA LYS A 325 14.60 20.00 13.24
C LYS A 325 14.63 19.86 11.72
N LEU A 326 14.51 18.63 11.22
CA LEU A 326 14.49 18.36 9.79
C LEU A 326 13.27 18.99 9.10
N PHE A 327 12.08 18.90 9.69
CA PHE A 327 10.87 19.50 9.12
C PHE A 327 10.94 21.01 9.11
N ASN A 328 11.46 21.66 10.14
CA ASN A 328 11.65 23.11 10.14
C ASN A 328 12.68 23.56 9.11
N ILE A 329 13.75 22.80 8.90
CA ILE A 329 14.68 23.01 7.79
C ILE A 329 13.95 22.90 6.45
N CYS A 330 13.16 21.84 6.25
CA CYS A 330 12.44 21.65 5.00
C CYS A 330 11.44 22.78 4.74
N PHE A 331 10.74 23.21 5.78
CA PHE A 331 9.74 24.27 5.74
C PHE A 331 10.38 25.63 5.42
N LYS A 332 11.46 26.01 6.12
CA LYS A 332 12.16 27.28 5.94
C LYS A 332 12.78 27.46 4.56
N TYR A 333 13.36 26.40 4.00
CA TYR A 333 14.09 26.47 2.72
C TYR A 333 13.29 25.96 1.53
N GLY A 334 12.09 25.40 1.74
CA GLY A 334 11.26 24.81 0.70
C GLY A 334 11.90 23.60 0.00
N LYS A 335 12.90 22.95 0.63
CA LYS A 335 13.62 21.79 0.08
C LYS A 335 13.31 20.56 0.93
N ILE A 336 13.08 19.42 0.29
CA ILE A 336 12.88 18.13 0.97
C ILE A 336 13.93 17.13 0.50
N PRO A 337 14.28 16.10 1.29
CA PRO A 337 15.11 15.01 0.81
C PRO A 337 14.55 14.42 -0.49
N SER A 338 15.37 14.36 -1.54
CA SER A 338 14.99 13.89 -2.88
C SER A 338 14.41 12.48 -2.86
N VAL A 339 14.84 11.67 -1.89
CA VAL A 339 14.33 10.31 -1.65
C VAL A 339 12.82 10.32 -1.39
N TRP A 340 12.27 11.34 -0.72
CA TRP A 340 10.84 11.45 -0.46
C TRP A 340 10.04 11.76 -1.72
N GLY A 341 10.63 12.52 -2.66
CA GLY A 341 10.00 12.86 -3.95
C GLY A 341 9.95 11.71 -4.96
N LYS A 342 10.77 10.67 -4.82
CA LYS A 342 10.79 9.51 -5.75
C LYS A 342 9.54 8.62 -5.67
N VAL A 343 8.65 8.87 -4.71
CA VAL A 343 7.42 8.08 -4.45
C VAL A 343 6.15 8.81 -4.92
N LEU A 344 6.24 10.11 -5.21
CA LEU A 344 5.18 10.90 -5.86
C LEU A 344 5.25 10.71 -7.38
#